data_AF-A0A1F2ZTW3-F1
#
_entry.id   AF-A0A1F2ZTW3-F1
#
_cell.length_a   1.000
_cell.length_b   1.000
_cell.length_c   1.000
_cell.angle_alpha   90.00
_cell.angle_beta   90.00
_cell.angle_gamma   90.00
#
_symmetry.space_group_name_H-M   'P 1'
#
loop_
_entity.id
_entity.type
_entity.pdbx_description
1 polymer ?
#
loop_
_entity_poly.entity_id
_entity_poly.type
_entity_poly.pdbx_seq_one_letter_code
_entity_poly.pdbx_strand_id
1 'polypeptide(L)'
;ADADKAKANADAKAKANAAKNKADADAKRKADADKAKAHADAKAKADSEKAKAAADAKRKADAEAKERAAEEARASSAKQAAEEAAQKKAEAKQIASTAKRDFENKIKRAWDTPAGSTGKTATARVTLSDSGAVRSVIVSSSDPDMKASVEAAVRSAAPYPMPSDPEARRQAQSFTSSFTAK
;
A
#
# COMPACT_ATOMS: atom_id res chain seq x y z
N ALA A 1 -13.44 54.25 -97.74
CA ALA A 1 -13.57 54.94 -96.44
C ALA A 1 -14.32 54.08 -95.41
N ASP A 2 -15.47 53.49 -95.74
CA ASP A 2 -16.25 52.65 -94.79
C ASP A 2 -15.60 51.31 -94.38
N ALA A 3 -14.88 50.63 -95.29
CA ALA A 3 -14.27 49.33 -95.00
C ALA A 3 -13.15 49.40 -93.94
N ASP A 4 -12.30 50.44 -93.98
CA ASP A 4 -11.25 50.66 -92.97
C ASP A 4 -11.82 51.01 -91.59
N LYS A 5 -12.94 51.75 -91.54
CA LYS A 5 -13.63 52.11 -90.29
C LYS A 5 -14.30 50.91 -89.62
N ALA A 6 -14.87 50.00 -90.41
CA ALA A 6 -15.43 48.74 -89.90
C ALA A 6 -14.34 47.80 -89.35
N LYS A 7 -13.18 47.73 -90.02
CA LYS A 7 -12.04 46.90 -89.60
C LYS A 7 -11.40 47.42 -88.31
N ALA A 8 -11.25 48.74 -88.16
CA ALA A 8 -10.74 49.35 -86.93
C ALA A 8 -11.67 49.15 -85.73
N ASN A 9 -12.99 49.21 -85.93
CA ASN A 9 -13.97 48.98 -84.87
C ASN A 9 -14.02 47.50 -84.43
N ALA A 10 -13.87 46.57 -85.38
CA ALA A 10 -13.76 45.14 -85.08
C ALA A 10 -12.49 44.81 -84.28
N ASP A 11 -11.34 45.39 -84.64
CA ASP A 11 -10.07 45.16 -83.93
C ASP A 11 -10.09 45.74 -82.51
N ALA A 12 -10.67 46.95 -82.35
CA ALA A 12 -10.86 47.57 -81.03
C ALA A 12 -11.78 46.74 -80.12
N LYS A 13 -12.89 46.21 -80.66
CA LYS A 13 -13.82 45.35 -79.92
C LYS A 13 -13.20 44.00 -79.55
N ALA A 14 -12.37 43.43 -80.44
CA ALA A 14 -11.63 42.20 -80.16
C ALA A 14 -10.60 42.39 -79.03
N LYS A 15 -9.84 43.48 -79.05
CA LYS A 15 -8.88 43.82 -77.98
C LYS A 15 -9.57 44.09 -76.64
N ALA A 16 -10.71 44.79 -76.65
CA ALA A 16 -11.49 45.04 -75.44
C ALA A 16 -12.04 43.75 -74.81
N ASN A 17 -12.56 42.83 -75.63
CA ASN A 17 -13.01 41.52 -75.15
C ASN A 17 -11.85 40.64 -74.65
N ALA A 18 -10.71 40.64 -75.34
CA ALA A 18 -9.52 39.91 -74.90
C ALA A 18 -8.99 40.43 -73.55
N ALA A 19 -8.96 41.75 -73.36
CA ALA A 19 -8.56 42.37 -72.10
C ALA A 19 -9.54 42.04 -70.96
N LYS A 20 -10.85 42.11 -71.22
CA LYS A 20 -11.89 41.78 -70.23
C LYS A 20 -11.83 40.30 -69.83
N ASN A 21 -11.70 39.39 -70.79
CA ASN A 21 -11.58 37.95 -70.50
C ASN A 21 -10.30 37.62 -69.71
N LYS A 22 -9.19 38.31 -69.98
CA LYS A 22 -7.95 38.14 -69.22
C LYS A 22 -8.08 38.64 -67.78
N ALA A 23 -8.76 39.77 -67.57
CA ALA A 23 -9.02 40.31 -66.23
C ALA A 23 -9.96 39.38 -65.42
N ASP A 24 -11.03 38.86 -66.03
CA ASP A 24 -11.94 37.90 -65.38
C ASP A 24 -11.23 36.59 -65.02
N ALA A 25 -10.37 36.08 -65.91
CA ALA A 25 -9.59 34.87 -65.66
C ALA A 25 -8.56 35.06 -64.53
N ASP A 26 -7.90 36.22 -64.46
CA ASP A 26 -6.95 36.55 -63.39
C ASP A 26 -7.67 36.72 -62.04
N ALA A 27 -8.80 37.42 -62.02
CA ALA A 27 -9.63 37.59 -60.84
C ALA A 27 -10.15 36.24 -60.30
N LYS A 28 -10.61 35.35 -61.19
CA LYS A 28 -11.06 34.01 -60.82
C LYS A 28 -9.93 33.15 -60.26
N ARG A 29 -8.75 33.16 -60.87
CA ARG A 29 -7.56 32.46 -60.36
C ARG A 29 -7.14 32.96 -58.99
N LYS A 30 -7.19 34.28 -58.76
CA LYS A 30 -6.85 34.88 -57.47
C LYS A 30 -7.85 34.49 -56.38
N ALA A 31 -9.14 34.49 -56.70
CA ALA A 31 -10.20 34.06 -55.78
C ALA A 31 -10.11 32.56 -55.42
N ASP A 32 -9.86 31.69 -56.40
CA ASP A 32 -9.66 30.25 -56.14
C ASP A 32 -8.39 29.98 -55.32
N ALA A 33 -7.30 30.70 -55.60
CA ALA A 33 -6.06 30.57 -54.83
C ALA A 33 -6.23 31.02 -53.36
N ASP A 34 -6.93 32.12 -53.11
CA ASP A 34 -7.19 32.62 -51.76
C ASP A 34 -8.10 31.66 -50.98
N LYS A 35 -9.15 31.14 -51.64
CA LYS A 35 -10.07 30.15 -51.06
C LYS A 35 -9.37 28.82 -50.73
N ALA A 36 -8.48 28.35 -51.60
CA ALA A 36 -7.66 27.16 -51.35
C ALA A 36 -6.71 27.37 -50.16
N LYS A 37 -6.08 28.55 -50.06
CA LYS A 37 -5.18 28.90 -48.95
C LYS A 37 -5.91 29.00 -47.61
N ALA A 38 -7.08 29.63 -47.59
CA ALA A 38 -7.94 29.71 -46.40
C ALA A 38 -8.42 28.33 -45.93
N HIS A 39 -8.82 27.45 -46.85
CA HIS A 39 -9.23 26.08 -46.52
C HIS A 39 -8.06 25.24 -45.98
N ALA A 40 -6.86 25.40 -46.56
CA ALA A 40 -5.67 24.72 -46.08
C ALA A 40 -5.26 25.18 -44.67
N ASP A 41 -5.29 26.49 -44.40
CA ASP A 41 -4.98 27.06 -43.07
C ASP A 41 -5.99 26.63 -42.02
N ALA A 42 -7.29 26.65 -42.35
CA ALA A 42 -8.36 26.18 -41.47
C ALA A 42 -8.22 24.69 -41.15
N LYS A 43 -7.92 23.85 -42.15
CA LYS A 43 -7.69 22.42 -41.95
C LYS A 43 -6.46 22.16 -41.09
N ALA A 44 -5.36 22.88 -41.32
CA ALA A 44 -4.13 22.75 -40.54
C ALA A 44 -4.32 23.15 -39.07
N LYS A 45 -5.06 24.23 -38.80
CA LYS A 45 -5.42 24.63 -37.43
C LYS A 45 -6.30 23.61 -36.74
N ALA A 46 -7.35 23.13 -37.41
CA ALA A 46 -8.23 22.09 -36.86
C ALA A 46 -7.50 20.79 -36.53
N ASP A 47 -6.59 20.35 -37.42
CA ASP A 47 -5.80 19.13 -37.20
C ASP A 47 -4.80 19.33 -36.05
N SER A 48 -4.15 20.50 -35.98
CA SER A 48 -3.24 20.84 -34.88
C SER A 48 -3.94 20.89 -33.53
N GLU A 49 -5.14 21.47 -33.43
CA GLU A 49 -5.90 21.51 -32.18
C GLU A 49 -6.37 20.11 -31.76
N LYS A 50 -6.83 19.30 -32.72
CA LYS A 50 -7.24 17.93 -32.46
C LYS A 50 -6.07 17.06 -32.00
N ALA A 51 -4.88 17.25 -32.58
CA ALA A 51 -3.66 16.58 -32.15
C ALA A 51 -3.23 17.01 -30.74
N LYS A 52 -3.32 18.30 -30.40
CA LYS A 52 -3.03 18.80 -29.05
C LYS A 52 -4.00 18.23 -28.01
N ALA A 53 -5.31 18.25 -28.30
CA ALA A 53 -6.32 17.71 -27.40
C ALA A 53 -6.15 16.19 -27.18
N ALA A 54 -5.83 15.43 -28.23
CA ALA A 54 -5.56 14.00 -28.12
C ALA A 54 -4.29 13.70 -27.30
N ALA A 55 -3.23 14.50 -27.48
CA ALA A 55 -1.99 14.37 -26.71
C ALA A 55 -2.20 14.69 -25.22
N ASP A 56 -2.96 15.74 -24.91
CA ASP A 56 -3.28 16.13 -23.54
C ASP A 56 -4.15 15.07 -22.83
N ALA A 57 -5.20 14.59 -23.50
CA ALA A 57 -6.04 13.50 -23.00
C ALA A 57 -5.23 12.23 -22.73
N LYS A 58 -4.30 11.86 -23.63
CA LYS A 58 -3.43 10.69 -23.45
C LYS A 58 -2.46 10.88 -22.28
N ARG A 59 -1.89 12.07 -22.09
CA ARG A 59 -1.01 12.37 -20.95
C ARG A 59 -1.76 12.30 -19.62
N LYS A 60 -2.96 12.85 -19.58
CA LYS A 60 -3.81 12.80 -18.38
C LYS A 60 -4.18 11.36 -18.01
N ALA A 61 -4.57 10.55 -19.00
CA ALA A 61 -4.88 9.14 -18.77
C ALA A 61 -3.66 8.32 -18.31
N ASP A 62 -2.47 8.54 -18.88
CA ASP A 62 -1.24 7.84 -18.46
C ASP A 62 -0.81 8.24 -17.04
N ALA A 63 -0.94 9.53 -16.70
CA ALA A 63 -0.64 10.03 -15.35
C ALA A 63 -1.59 9.42 -14.31
N GLU A 64 -2.90 9.40 -14.58
CA GLU A 64 -3.89 8.83 -13.67
C GLU A 64 -3.73 7.31 -13.52
N ALA A 65 -3.40 6.60 -14.61
CA ALA A 65 -3.11 5.16 -14.56
C ALA A 65 -1.85 4.85 -13.73
N LYS A 66 -0.79 5.65 -13.88
CA LYS A 66 0.43 5.50 -13.07
C LYS A 66 0.20 5.80 -11.60
N GLU A 67 -0.60 6.82 -11.28
CA GLU A 67 -0.91 7.17 -9.90
C GLU A 67 -1.71 6.07 -9.22
N ARG A 68 -2.75 5.53 -9.88
CA ARG A 68 -3.51 4.39 -9.34
C ARG A 68 -2.66 3.14 -9.17
N ALA A 69 -1.78 2.83 -10.13
CA ALA A 69 -0.88 1.67 -10.00
C ALA A 69 0.11 1.84 -8.84
N ALA A 70 0.64 3.05 -8.63
CA ALA A 70 1.53 3.34 -7.52
C ALA A 70 0.81 3.29 -6.16
N GLU A 71 -0.43 3.77 -6.08
CA GLU A 71 -1.25 3.69 -4.87
C GLU A 71 -1.62 2.23 -4.54
N GLU A 72 -2.04 1.45 -5.52
CA GLU A 72 -2.37 0.04 -5.33
C GLU A 72 -1.15 -0.79 -4.90
N ALA A 73 0.02 -0.53 -5.49
CA ALA A 73 1.27 -1.17 -5.07
C ALA A 73 1.65 -0.84 -3.62
N ARG A 74 1.50 0.43 -3.22
CA ARG A 74 1.74 0.87 -1.83
C ARG A 74 0.73 0.26 -0.87
N ALA A 75 -0.55 0.23 -1.23
CA ALA A 75 -1.61 -0.36 -0.42
C ALA A 75 -1.41 -1.87 -0.24
N SER A 76 -1.02 -2.59 -1.30
CA SER A 76 -0.72 -4.02 -1.25
C SER A 76 0.49 -4.31 -0.34
N SER A 77 1.59 -3.56 -0.50
CA SER A 77 2.77 -3.71 0.35
C SER A 77 2.48 -3.39 1.82
N ALA A 78 1.70 -2.35 2.10
CA ALA A 78 1.28 -2.00 3.46
C ALA A 78 0.41 -3.09 4.09
N LYS A 79 -0.52 -3.69 3.33
CA LYS A 79 -1.33 -4.82 3.79
C LYS A 79 -0.48 -6.04 4.10
N GLN A 80 0.44 -6.41 3.21
CA GLN A 80 1.35 -7.54 3.44
C GLN A 80 2.22 -7.35 4.69
N ALA A 81 2.79 -6.15 4.87
CA ALA A 81 3.57 -5.84 6.07
C ALA A 81 2.74 -5.89 7.36
N ALA A 82 1.50 -5.40 7.33
CA ALA A 82 0.59 -5.47 8.47
C ALA A 82 0.18 -6.91 8.80
N GLU A 83 -0.09 -7.72 7.78
CA GLU A 83 -0.48 -9.12 7.94
C GLU A 83 0.68 -9.97 8.47
N GLU A 84 1.90 -9.78 7.94
CA GLU A 84 3.10 -10.44 8.46
C GLU A 84 3.40 -10.03 9.91
N ALA A 85 3.25 -8.75 10.25
CA ALA A 85 3.41 -8.28 11.63
C ALA A 85 2.35 -8.87 12.57
N ALA A 86 1.12 -9.06 12.09
CA ALA A 86 0.05 -9.70 12.85
C ALA A 86 0.32 -11.19 13.06
N GLN A 87 0.78 -11.90 12.03
CA GLN A 87 1.16 -13.32 12.10
C GLN A 87 2.32 -13.54 13.08
N LYS A 88 3.40 -12.75 12.98
CA LYS A 88 4.53 -12.80 13.93
C LYS A 88 4.08 -12.57 15.37
N LYS A 89 3.15 -11.62 15.61
CA LYS A 89 2.58 -11.40 16.95
C LYS A 89 1.72 -12.56 17.43
N ALA A 90 0.97 -13.21 16.54
CA ALA A 90 0.16 -14.37 16.87
C ALA A 90 1.02 -15.59 17.22
N GLU A 91 2.05 -15.87 16.41
CA GLU A 91 3.03 -16.92 16.71
C GLU A 91 3.78 -16.66 18.01
N ALA A 92 4.22 -15.41 18.26
CA ALA A 92 4.88 -15.06 19.51
C ALA A 92 3.99 -15.35 20.74
N LYS A 93 2.68 -15.05 20.65
CA LYS A 93 1.71 -15.39 21.70
C LYS A 93 1.55 -16.90 21.88
N GLN A 94 1.51 -17.66 20.78
CA GLN A 94 1.40 -19.12 20.84
C GLN A 94 2.64 -19.73 21.47
N ILE A 95 3.83 -19.33 21.03
CA ILE A 95 5.11 -19.78 21.58
C ILE A 95 5.19 -19.42 23.07
N ALA A 96 4.81 -18.20 23.44
CA ALA A 96 4.79 -17.78 24.84
C ALA A 96 3.81 -18.63 25.68
N SER A 97 2.65 -18.98 25.13
CA SER A 97 1.66 -19.83 25.82
C SER A 97 2.16 -21.26 26.00
N THR A 98 2.80 -21.84 24.98
CA THR A 98 3.46 -23.15 25.08
C THR A 98 4.56 -23.14 26.13
N ALA A 99 5.43 -22.12 26.11
CA ALA A 99 6.49 -21.97 27.10
C ALA A 99 5.93 -21.82 28.53
N LYS A 100 4.86 -21.02 28.72
CA LYS A 100 4.18 -20.90 30.02
C LYS A 100 3.66 -22.25 30.51
N ARG A 101 3.05 -23.05 29.64
CA ARG A 101 2.61 -24.41 29.98
C ARG A 101 3.79 -25.30 30.40
N ASP A 102 4.92 -25.21 29.72
CA ASP A 102 6.12 -25.94 30.10
C ASP A 102 6.67 -25.49 31.46
N PHE A 103 6.62 -24.19 31.75
CA PHE A 103 6.98 -23.65 33.07
C PHE A 103 6.08 -24.20 34.17
N GLU A 104 4.76 -24.17 33.96
CA GLU A 104 3.80 -24.71 34.90
C GLU A 104 4.01 -26.20 35.14
N ASN A 105 4.25 -26.98 34.07
CA ASN A 105 4.52 -28.40 34.19
C ASN A 105 5.81 -28.69 34.98
N LYS A 106 6.86 -27.88 34.76
CA LYS A 106 8.11 -28.02 35.51
C LYS A 106 7.93 -27.67 36.98
N ILE A 107 7.17 -26.61 37.29
CA ILE A 107 6.84 -26.26 38.68
C ILE A 107 6.01 -27.36 39.32
N LYS A 108 4.94 -27.83 38.67
CA LYS A 108 4.08 -28.91 39.19
C LYS A 108 4.85 -30.19 39.48
N ARG A 109 5.90 -30.49 38.70
CA ARG A 109 6.79 -31.64 38.94
C ARG A 109 7.75 -31.45 40.12
N ALA A 110 8.16 -30.21 40.37
CA ALA A 110 9.04 -29.85 41.48
C ALA A 110 8.26 -29.42 42.74
N TRP A 111 6.93 -29.46 42.69
CA TRP A 111 6.06 -28.94 43.73
C TRP A 111 5.66 -30.04 44.70
N ASP A 112 6.16 -29.92 45.93
CA ASP A 112 5.79 -30.77 47.06
C ASP A 112 4.60 -30.17 47.81
N THR A 113 3.41 -30.71 47.57
CA THR A 113 2.18 -30.26 48.22
C THR A 113 2.25 -30.46 49.74
N PRO A 114 2.12 -29.39 50.56
CA PRO A 114 2.22 -29.51 52.00
C PRO A 114 1.04 -30.32 52.58
N ALA A 115 1.29 -31.15 53.59
CA ALA A 115 0.26 -31.99 54.21
C ALA A 115 -0.88 -31.14 54.80
N GLY A 116 -2.13 -31.58 54.64
CA GLY A 116 -3.31 -30.85 55.13
C GLY A 116 -3.70 -29.62 54.30
N SER A 117 -3.16 -29.47 53.08
CA SER A 117 -3.47 -28.35 52.19
C SER A 117 -4.53 -28.62 51.11
N THR A 118 -5.11 -29.82 51.08
CA THR A 118 -6.14 -30.22 50.10
C THR A 118 -7.27 -29.20 49.98
N GLY A 119 -7.56 -28.76 48.76
CA GLY A 119 -8.58 -27.74 48.45
C GLY A 119 -8.10 -26.30 48.55
N LYS A 120 -6.88 -26.03 49.05
CA LYS A 120 -6.31 -24.69 49.12
C LYS A 120 -5.63 -24.29 47.82
N THR A 121 -5.63 -22.99 47.54
CA THR A 121 -5.06 -22.41 46.32
C THR A 121 -3.95 -21.40 46.65
N ALA A 122 -2.96 -21.33 45.77
CA ALA A 122 -1.91 -20.34 45.78
C ALA A 122 -1.68 -19.81 44.37
N THR A 123 -1.58 -18.50 44.23
CA THR A 123 -1.29 -17.84 42.96
C THR A 123 0.14 -17.32 43.00
N ALA A 124 0.99 -17.80 42.08
CA ALA A 124 2.35 -17.32 41.93
C ALA A 124 2.45 -16.42 40.70
N ARG A 125 2.93 -15.20 40.88
CA ARG A 125 3.41 -14.32 39.82
C ARG A 125 4.92 -14.39 39.79
N VAL A 126 5.46 -14.88 38.68
CA VAL A 126 6.90 -15.10 38.50
C VAL A 126 7.40 -14.19 37.39
N THR A 127 8.55 -13.56 37.64
CA THR A 127 9.31 -12.80 36.65
C THR A 127 10.65 -13.49 36.43
N LEU A 128 10.94 -13.83 35.18
CA LEU A 128 12.15 -14.53 34.74
C LEU A 128 13.10 -13.57 34.01
N SER A 129 14.39 -13.90 33.99
CA SER A 129 15.41 -13.28 33.13
C SER A 129 15.32 -13.81 31.70
N ASP A 130 16.08 -13.20 30.77
CA ASP A 130 16.23 -13.70 29.40
C ASP A 130 16.78 -15.13 29.31
N SER A 131 17.57 -15.55 30.30
CA SER A 131 18.14 -16.89 30.42
C SER A 131 17.22 -17.89 31.15
N GLY A 132 16.03 -17.47 31.59
CA GLY A 132 15.11 -18.32 32.34
C GLY A 132 15.46 -18.48 33.82
N ALA A 133 16.35 -17.65 34.36
CA ALA A 133 16.57 -17.58 35.80
C ALA A 133 15.45 -16.78 36.48
N VAL A 134 15.12 -17.12 37.72
CA VAL A 134 14.08 -16.43 38.48
C VAL A 134 14.59 -15.09 38.99
N ARG A 135 13.92 -13.99 38.62
CA ARG A 135 14.22 -12.63 39.10
C ARG A 135 13.32 -12.20 40.26
N SER A 136 12.03 -12.49 40.16
CA SER A 136 11.05 -12.13 41.19
C SER A 136 9.99 -13.21 41.29
N VAL A 137 9.62 -13.55 42.53
CA VAL A 137 8.53 -14.48 42.84
C VAL A 137 7.62 -13.81 43.85
N ILE A 138 6.36 -13.67 43.51
CA ILE A 138 5.33 -13.14 44.40
C ILE A 138 4.23 -14.20 44.49
N VAL A 139 4.11 -14.85 45.64
CA VAL A 139 3.06 -15.86 45.89
C VAL A 139 2.00 -15.29 46.83
N SER A 140 0.74 -15.39 46.41
CA SER A 140 -0.44 -15.03 47.18
C SER A 140 -1.22 -16.29 47.53
N SER A 141 -1.37 -16.57 48.83
CA SER A 141 -2.18 -17.68 49.37
C SER A 141 -2.67 -17.30 50.77
N SER A 142 -3.78 -17.90 51.20
CA SER A 142 -4.27 -17.82 52.59
C SER A 142 -3.40 -18.56 53.58
N ASP A 143 -2.54 -19.48 53.10
CA ASP A 143 -1.79 -20.41 53.93
C ASP A 143 -0.28 -20.23 53.77
N PRO A 144 0.47 -20.05 54.87
CA PRO A 144 1.91 -19.78 54.82
C PRO A 144 2.71 -20.97 54.28
N ASP A 145 2.34 -22.20 54.64
CA ASP A 145 3.01 -23.42 54.15
C ASP A 145 2.82 -23.60 52.64
N MET A 146 1.62 -23.30 52.15
CA MET A 146 1.30 -23.32 50.71
C MET A 146 2.12 -22.26 49.96
N LYS A 147 2.23 -21.06 50.53
CA LYS A 147 3.05 -19.97 49.97
C LYS A 147 4.53 -20.40 49.86
N ALA A 148 5.10 -20.93 50.94
CA ALA A 148 6.50 -21.36 50.99
C ALA A 148 6.78 -22.54 50.04
N SER A 149 5.88 -23.51 49.99
CA SER A 149 5.98 -24.67 49.10
C SER A 149 5.97 -24.26 47.63
N VAL A 150 5.04 -23.39 47.20
CA VAL A 150 4.99 -22.91 45.81
C VAL A 150 6.21 -22.04 45.48
N GLU A 151 6.68 -21.18 46.40
CA GLU A 151 7.90 -20.40 46.17
C GLU A 151 9.13 -21.30 45.98
N ALA A 152 9.29 -22.33 46.82
CA ALA A 152 10.37 -23.29 46.72
C ALA A 152 10.32 -24.06 45.39
N ALA A 153 9.14 -24.50 44.97
CA ALA A 153 8.93 -25.20 43.70
C ALA A 153 9.30 -24.32 42.49
N VAL A 154 8.93 -23.04 42.51
CA VAL A 154 9.28 -22.07 41.46
C VAL A 154 10.80 -21.87 41.39
N ARG A 155 11.47 -21.70 42.54
CA ARG A 155 12.94 -21.51 42.55
C ARG A 155 13.68 -22.79 42.14
N SER A 156 13.19 -23.96 42.54
CA SER A 156 13.78 -25.27 42.21
C SER A 156 13.62 -25.64 40.73
N ALA A 157 12.54 -25.21 40.08
CA ALA A 157 12.31 -25.44 38.66
C ALA A 157 13.24 -24.63 37.73
N ALA A 158 14.00 -23.66 38.25
CA ALA A 158 14.96 -22.89 37.47
C ALA A 158 16.17 -23.74 37.05
N PRO A 159 16.79 -23.47 35.88
CA PRO A 159 16.41 -22.50 34.87
C PRO A 159 15.23 -22.97 34.01
N TYR A 160 14.39 -22.03 33.59
CA TYR A 160 13.21 -22.27 32.76
C TYR A 160 13.54 -22.24 31.26
N PRO A 161 12.90 -23.08 30.43
CA PRO A 161 13.16 -23.13 28.98
C PRO A 161 12.55 -21.92 28.25
N MET A 162 13.32 -20.84 28.11
CA MET A 162 12.84 -19.62 27.46
C MET A 162 12.66 -19.79 25.94
N PRO A 163 11.62 -19.19 25.34
CA PRO A 163 11.50 -19.08 23.89
C PRO A 163 12.73 -18.47 23.21
N SER A 164 13.11 -19.02 22.06
CA SER A 164 14.13 -18.42 21.18
C SER A 164 13.65 -17.10 20.56
N ASP A 165 12.35 -16.99 20.29
CA ASP A 165 11.74 -15.76 19.76
C ASP A 165 11.74 -14.63 20.82
N PRO A 166 12.28 -13.43 20.51
CA PRO A 166 12.37 -12.33 21.47
C PRO A 166 11.03 -11.80 21.99
N GLU A 167 10.00 -11.72 21.13
CA GLU A 167 8.68 -11.21 21.52
C GLU A 167 7.94 -12.23 22.38
N ALA A 168 8.00 -13.51 22.01
CA ALA A 168 7.48 -14.61 22.83
C ALA A 168 8.19 -14.67 24.18
N ARG A 169 9.51 -14.48 24.20
CA ARG A 169 10.32 -14.45 25.42
C ARG A 169 9.86 -13.34 26.35
N ARG A 170 9.69 -12.11 25.86
CA ARG A 170 9.18 -10.98 26.65
C ARG A 170 7.80 -11.28 27.26
N GLN A 171 6.91 -11.90 26.47
CA GLN A 171 5.58 -12.29 26.94
C GLN A 171 5.61 -13.45 27.95
N ALA A 172 6.61 -14.34 27.86
CA ALA A 172 6.79 -15.48 28.75
C ALA A 172 7.59 -15.14 30.02
N GLN A 173 8.39 -14.07 30.01
CA GLN A 173 9.18 -13.59 31.16
C GLN A 173 8.32 -13.31 32.37
N SER A 174 7.10 -12.81 32.16
CA SER A 174 6.12 -12.67 33.23
C SER A 174 4.98 -13.64 32.99
N PHE A 175 4.72 -14.48 33.99
CA PHE A 175 3.53 -15.31 33.99
C PHE A 175 2.95 -15.42 35.39
N THR A 176 1.65 -15.62 35.42
CA THR A 176 0.89 -15.88 36.63
C THR A 176 0.31 -17.28 36.49
N SER A 177 0.51 -18.13 37.49
CA SER A 177 -0.08 -19.46 37.54
C SER A 177 -0.73 -19.71 38.89
N SER A 178 -1.85 -20.43 38.87
CA SER A 178 -2.60 -20.84 40.06
C SER A 178 -2.35 -22.33 40.33
N PHE A 179 -1.93 -22.63 41.56
CA PHE A 179 -1.67 -23.98 42.06
C PHE A 179 -2.76 -24.34 43.06
N THR A 180 -3.37 -25.50 42.88
CA THR A 180 -4.39 -26.04 43.79
C THR A 180 -3.90 -27.38 44.31
N ALA A 181 -3.85 -27.51 45.63
CA ALA A 181 -3.48 -28.75 46.29
C ALA A 181 -4.64 -29.76 46.15
N LYS A 182 -4.34 -30.91 45.57
CA LYS A 182 -5.29 -32.02 45.41
C LYS A 182 -5.34 -32.92 46.62
#